data_AF-A0A7S4M505-F1
#
_entry.id   AF-A0A7S4M505-F1
#
_cell.length_a   1.000
_cell.length_b   1.000
_cell.length_c   1.000
_cell.angle_alpha   90.00
_cell.angle_beta   90.00
_cell.angle_gamma   90.00
#
_symmetry.space_group_name_H-M   'P 1'
#
loop_
_entity.id
_entity.type
_entity.pdbx_description
1 polymer ?
#
loop_
_entity_poly.entity_id
_entity_poly.type
_entity_poly.pdbx_seq_one_letter_code
_entity_poly.pdbx_strand_id
1 'polypeptide(L)'
;MWSDKDSLEIFEFLLGDTSLTKVLLIGTHWDEIEDADETLSFYEWQTRVQAEFKEKLQTIKVKSLEVPEIQSLLSDLLHLDGCDLADLSELLMTRTNGNLFHLAQMIDQLCSMNLLRYEFVGLMKWTYSIEDI
;
A
#
# COMPACT_ATOMS: atom_id res chain seq x y z
N MET A 1 11.98 17.14 2.22
CA MET A 1 12.49 17.72 0.97
C MET A 1 11.81 16.94 -0.13
N TRP A 2 10.87 17.58 -0.83
CA TRP A 2 10.27 16.97 -2.01
C TRP A 2 11.25 17.08 -3.18
N SER A 3 11.07 16.23 -4.19
CA SER A 3 11.91 16.30 -5.39
C SER A 3 11.68 17.65 -6.07
N ASP A 4 12.75 18.40 -6.25
CA ASP A 4 12.72 19.61 -7.08
C ASP A 4 12.77 19.24 -8.56
N LYS A 5 12.60 20.25 -9.42
CA LYS A 5 12.64 20.08 -10.87
C LYS A 5 13.97 19.48 -11.35
N ASP A 6 15.09 19.90 -10.77
CA ASP A 6 16.42 19.42 -11.14
C ASP A 6 16.57 17.91 -10.85
N SER A 7 15.99 17.44 -9.74
CA SER A 7 15.91 16.01 -9.40
C SER A 7 15.08 15.22 -10.42
N LEU A 8 13.97 15.79 -10.89
CA LEU A 8 13.11 15.17 -11.89
C LEU A 8 13.78 15.06 -13.27
N GLU A 9 14.57 16.05 -13.67
CA GLU A 9 15.35 16.02 -14.92
C GLU A 9 16.42 14.91 -14.91
N ILE A 10 17.02 14.61 -13.74
CA ILE A 10 17.94 13.47 -13.60
C ILE A 10 17.23 12.14 -13.91
N PHE A 11 15.99 11.97 -13.44
CA PHE A 11 15.24 10.74 -13.72
C PHE A 11 14.90 10.60 -15.21
N GLU A 12 14.57 11.70 -15.90
CA GLU A 12 14.38 11.69 -17.36
C GLU A 12 15.65 11.26 -18.09
N PHE A 13 16.81 11.81 -17.69
CA PHE A 13 18.09 11.42 -18.26
C PHE A 13 18.36 9.92 -18.10
N LEU A 14 18.12 9.36 -16.91
CA LEU A 14 18.29 7.93 -16.65
C LEU A 14 17.33 7.05 -17.47
N LEU A 15 16.08 7.50 -17.69
CA LEU A 15 15.12 6.77 -18.53
C LEU A 15 15.50 6.75 -20.02
N GLY A 16 16.23 7.78 -20.47
CA GLY A 16 16.78 7.87 -21.83
C GLY A 16 18.01 6.99 -22.09
N ASP A 17 18.71 6.56 -21.05
CA ASP A 17 19.94 5.79 -21.17
C ASP A 17 19.67 4.32 -21.53
N THR A 18 19.96 3.94 -22.77
CA THR A 18 19.76 2.57 -23.26
C THR A 18 20.74 1.54 -22.69
N SER A 19 21.80 1.98 -22.00
CA SER A 19 22.70 1.09 -21.28
C SER A 19 22.10 0.59 -19.96
N LEU A 20 21.12 1.32 -19.39
CA LEU A 20 20.40 0.92 -18.19
C LEU A 20 19.28 -0.06 -18.55
N THR A 21 19.46 -1.32 -18.16
CA THR A 21 18.55 -2.42 -18.56
C THR A 21 17.46 -2.74 -17.53
N LYS A 22 17.66 -2.37 -16.26
CA LYS A 22 16.71 -2.63 -15.17
C LYS A 22 16.78 -1.51 -14.13
N VAL A 23 15.83 -0.58 -14.20
CA VAL A 23 15.72 0.54 -13.25
C VAL A 23 14.36 0.44 -12.56
N LEU A 24 14.35 0.55 -11.23
CA LEU A 24 13.14 0.68 -10.43
C LEU A 24 13.12 2.08 -9.83
N LEU A 25 12.11 2.86 -10.18
CA LEU A 25 11.83 4.17 -9.58
C LEU A 25 10.66 4.02 -8.62
N ILE A 26 10.85 4.48 -7.38
CA ILE A 26 9.80 4.53 -6.36
C ILE A 26 9.55 5.99 -6.03
N GLY A 27 8.31 6.43 -6.15
CA GLY A 27 7.90 7.81 -5.87
C GLY A 27 6.65 7.84 -5.02
N THR A 28 6.55 8.87 -4.20
CA THR A 28 5.36 9.19 -3.41
C THR A 28 5.05 10.66 -3.63
N HIS A 29 3.79 10.97 -3.96
CA HIS A 29 3.31 12.34 -4.09
C HIS A 29 2.02 12.49 -3.30
N TRP A 30 1.71 13.72 -2.92
CA TRP A 30 0.42 14.06 -2.33
C TRP A 30 -0.46 14.60 -3.45
N ASP A 31 -1.70 14.11 -3.53
CA ASP A 31 -2.65 14.56 -4.56
C ASP A 31 -3.28 15.93 -4.23
N GLU A 32 -3.25 16.33 -2.96
CA GLU A 32 -3.97 17.49 -2.41
C GLU A 32 -3.01 18.51 -1.77
N ILE A 33 -2.14 19.13 -2.55
CA ILE A 33 -1.30 20.24 -2.05
C ILE A 33 -1.84 21.54 -2.65
N GLU A 34 -2.10 22.54 -1.80
CA GLU A 34 -2.56 23.88 -2.22
C GLU A 34 -1.48 24.66 -3.00
N ASP A 35 -0.21 24.31 -2.81
CA ASP A 35 0.89 24.82 -3.64
C ASP A 35 0.87 24.14 -5.01
N ALA A 36 0.22 24.82 -5.95
CA ALA A 36 0.04 24.37 -7.31
C ALA A 36 1.39 24.09 -8.00
N ASP A 37 2.43 24.88 -7.76
CA ASP A 37 3.70 24.78 -8.51
C ASP A 37 4.43 23.43 -8.32
N GLU A 38 4.48 22.89 -7.10
CA GLU A 38 5.21 21.63 -6.83
C GLU A 38 4.42 20.40 -7.33
N THR A 39 3.10 20.38 -7.13
CA THR A 39 2.23 19.30 -7.62
C THR A 39 2.11 19.31 -9.14
N LEU A 40 2.04 20.50 -9.75
CA LEU A 40 2.08 20.65 -11.20
C LEU A 40 3.38 20.10 -11.76
N SER A 41 4.53 20.38 -11.12
CA SER A 41 5.84 19.93 -11.63
C SER A 41 5.95 18.40 -11.73
N PHE A 42 5.49 17.65 -10.72
CA PHE A 42 5.51 16.19 -10.75
C PHE A 42 4.48 15.62 -11.74
N TYR A 43 3.27 16.19 -11.78
CA TYR A 43 2.23 15.73 -12.71
C TYR A 43 2.60 15.99 -14.18
N GLU A 44 3.17 17.17 -14.47
CA GLU A 44 3.69 17.53 -15.79
C GLU A 44 4.84 16.61 -16.20
N TRP A 45 5.80 16.38 -15.30
CA TRP A 45 6.90 15.45 -15.50
C TRP A 45 6.38 14.03 -15.77
N GLN A 46 5.46 13.53 -14.96
CA GLN A 46 4.87 12.19 -15.11
C GLN A 46 4.16 12.06 -16.46
N THR A 47 3.38 13.08 -16.84
CA THR A 47 2.68 13.12 -18.13
C THR A 47 3.67 13.08 -19.30
N ARG A 48 4.75 13.87 -19.23
CA ARG A 48 5.82 13.91 -20.24
C ARG A 48 6.53 12.56 -20.34
N VAL A 49 6.97 12.01 -19.22
CA VAL A 49 7.67 10.71 -19.16
C VAL A 49 6.79 9.56 -19.66
N GLN A 50 5.50 9.54 -19.29
CA GLN A 50 4.57 8.54 -19.81
C GLN A 50 4.34 8.66 -21.31
N ALA A 51 4.34 9.88 -21.86
CA ALA A 51 4.22 10.08 -23.30
C ALA A 51 5.47 9.65 -24.07
N GLU A 52 6.65 9.99 -23.57
CA GLU A 52 7.94 9.74 -24.23
C GLU A 52 8.42 8.29 -24.09
N PHE A 53 8.25 7.69 -22.91
CA PHE A 53 8.79 6.36 -22.57
C PHE A 53 7.71 5.29 -22.44
N LYS A 54 6.51 5.50 -23.00
CA LYS A 54 5.34 4.63 -22.86
C LYS A 54 5.62 3.13 -23.02
N GLU A 55 6.44 2.75 -23.99
CA GLU A 55 6.74 1.35 -24.31
C GLU A 55 7.76 0.71 -23.35
N LYS A 56 8.52 1.53 -22.63
CA LYS A 56 9.57 1.10 -21.68
C LYS A 56 9.17 1.24 -20.22
N LEU A 57 8.14 2.03 -19.94
CA LEU A 57 7.71 2.36 -18.59
C LEU A 57 6.56 1.46 -18.13
N GLN A 58 6.83 0.65 -17.10
CA GLN A 58 5.79 -0.06 -16.36
C GLN A 58 5.46 0.73 -15.08
N THR A 59 4.25 1.29 -15.00
CA THR A 59 3.79 1.99 -13.79
C THR A 59 2.96 1.06 -12.92
N ILE A 60 3.30 0.97 -11.64
CA ILE A 60 2.52 0.25 -10.63
C ILE A 60 1.96 1.29 -9.66
N LYS A 61 0.65 1.55 -9.73
CA LYS A 61 -0.02 2.44 -8.76
C LYS A 61 -0.42 1.61 -7.54
N VAL A 62 0.19 1.90 -6.40
CA VAL A 62 -0.21 1.33 -5.11
C VAL A 62 -1.54 1.98 -4.70
N LYS A 63 -2.52 1.17 -4.33
CA LYS A 63 -3.86 1.62 -3.91
C LYS A 63 -4.16 1.10 -2.51
N SER A 64 -5.21 1.63 -1.89
CA SER A 64 -5.82 1.00 -0.72
C SER A 64 -6.26 -0.42 -1.06
N LEU A 65 -6.17 -1.29 -0.06
CA LEU A 65 -6.62 -2.67 -0.13
C LEU A 65 -8.15 -2.76 -0.17
N GLU A 66 -8.66 -3.68 -0.97
CA GLU A 66 -10.07 -4.07 -0.97
C GLU A 66 -10.30 -5.23 0.01
N VAL A 67 -11.56 -5.48 0.39
CA VAL A 67 -11.93 -6.56 1.32
C VAL A 67 -11.30 -7.91 0.98
N PRO A 68 -11.28 -8.39 -0.29
CA PRO A 68 -10.65 -9.66 -0.63
C PRO A 68 -9.13 -9.68 -0.40
N GLU A 69 -8.48 -8.54 -0.57
CA GLU A 69 -7.03 -8.40 -0.38
C GLU A 69 -6.70 -8.36 1.12
N ILE A 70 -7.52 -7.68 1.92
CA ILE A 70 -7.45 -7.72 3.39
C ILE A 70 -7.65 -9.15 3.89
N GLN A 71 -8.66 -9.86 3.37
CA GLN A 71 -8.93 -11.24 3.73
C GLN A 71 -7.74 -12.16 3.42
N SER A 72 -7.15 -12.03 2.22
CA SER A 72 -5.94 -12.79 1.84
C SER A 72 -4.78 -12.48 2.79
N LEU A 73 -4.54 -11.20 3.08
CA LEU A 73 -3.50 -10.76 4.01
C LEU A 73 -3.70 -11.37 5.40
N LEU A 74 -4.92 -11.36 5.93
CA LEU A 74 -5.22 -11.94 7.24
C LEU A 74 -5.06 -13.46 7.25
N SER A 75 -5.48 -14.16 6.18
CA SER A 75 -5.27 -15.60 6.06
C SER A 75 -3.79 -15.95 6.17
N ASP A 76 -2.95 -15.21 5.45
CA ASP A 76 -1.50 -15.40 5.44
C ASP A 76 -0.87 -15.05 6.81
N LEU A 77 -1.25 -13.91 7.39
CA LEU A 77 -0.71 -13.43 8.67
C LEU A 77 -1.11 -14.31 9.85
N LEU A 78 -2.34 -14.83 9.85
CA LEU A 78 -2.89 -15.61 10.96
C LEU A 78 -2.80 -17.12 10.71
N HIS A 79 -2.27 -17.57 9.56
CA HIS A 79 -2.25 -18.98 9.16
C HIS A 79 -3.65 -19.64 9.27
N LEU A 80 -4.69 -18.90 8.88
CA LEU A 80 -6.09 -19.31 8.96
C LEU A 80 -6.62 -19.69 7.56
N ASP A 81 -5.84 -20.48 6.82
CA ASP A 81 -6.19 -20.89 5.47
C ASP A 81 -7.55 -21.61 5.42
N GLY A 82 -8.43 -21.14 4.54
CA GLY A 82 -9.78 -21.69 4.38
C GLY A 82 -10.75 -21.35 5.51
N CYS A 83 -10.37 -20.52 6.47
CA CYS A 83 -11.31 -19.95 7.43
C CYS A 83 -12.09 -18.80 6.78
N ASP A 84 -13.36 -18.66 7.16
CA ASP A 84 -14.13 -17.47 6.81
C ASP A 84 -13.66 -16.31 7.69
N LEU A 85 -13.06 -15.30 7.06
CA LEU A 85 -12.57 -14.08 7.69
C LEU A 85 -13.32 -12.86 7.13
N ALA A 86 -14.46 -13.06 6.45
CA ALA A 86 -15.20 -11.98 5.80
C ALA A 86 -15.61 -10.89 6.80
N ASP A 87 -16.09 -11.31 7.98
CA ASP A 87 -16.52 -10.44 9.06
C ASP A 87 -15.40 -9.51 9.58
N LEU A 88 -14.23 -10.08 9.87
CA LEU A 88 -13.06 -9.34 10.32
C LEU A 88 -12.52 -8.44 9.20
N SER A 89 -12.54 -8.91 7.96
CA SER A 89 -12.05 -8.16 6.80
C SER A 89 -12.93 -6.95 6.50
N GLU A 90 -14.26 -7.08 6.58
CA GLU A 90 -15.21 -5.98 6.41
C GLU A 90 -15.08 -4.94 7.54
N LEU A 91 -14.91 -5.40 8.78
CA LEU A 91 -14.70 -4.51 9.92
C LEU A 91 -13.40 -3.72 9.79
N LEU A 92 -12.30 -4.38 9.44
CA LEU A 92 -11.02 -3.74 9.21
C LEU A 92 -11.06 -2.79 8.00
N MET A 93 -11.74 -3.16 6.93
CA MET A 93 -11.96 -2.28 5.77
C MET A 93 -12.69 -1.00 6.19
N THR A 94 -13.78 -1.13 6.93
CA THR A 94 -14.60 0.01 7.39
C THR A 94 -13.80 0.98 8.26
N ARG A 95 -12.87 0.46 9.07
CA ARG A 95 -12.07 1.25 10.02
C ARG A 95 -10.82 1.88 9.41
N THR A 96 -10.25 1.24 8.39
CA THR A 96 -8.94 1.62 7.82
C THR A 96 -9.05 2.20 6.42
N ASN A 97 -10.21 2.05 5.77
CA ASN A 97 -10.46 2.37 4.37
C ASN A 97 -9.40 1.74 3.44
N GLY A 98 -9.00 0.50 3.75
CA GLY A 98 -8.00 -0.26 3.01
C GLY A 98 -6.57 0.27 3.13
N ASN A 99 -6.31 1.28 3.96
CA ASN A 99 -4.97 1.80 4.12
C ASN A 99 -4.10 0.79 4.89
N LEU A 100 -3.07 0.24 4.24
CA LEU A 100 -2.20 -0.80 4.83
C LEU A 100 -1.50 -0.36 6.13
N PHE A 101 -1.14 0.91 6.26
CA PHE A 101 -0.51 1.42 7.48
C PHE A 101 -1.51 1.41 8.64
N HIS A 102 -2.71 1.95 8.44
CA HIS A 102 -3.77 1.91 9.46
C HIS A 102 -4.21 0.47 9.78
N LEU A 103 -4.23 -0.41 8.76
CA LEU A 103 -4.53 -1.82 8.94
C LEU A 103 -3.51 -2.51 9.85
N ALA A 104 -2.21 -2.32 9.60
CA ALA A 104 -1.16 -2.85 10.44
C ALA A 104 -1.26 -2.33 11.88
N GLN A 105 -1.47 -1.02 12.06
CA GLN A 105 -1.67 -0.42 13.38
C GLN A 105 -2.89 -0.98 14.10
N MET A 106 -3.99 -1.20 13.39
CA MET A 106 -5.21 -1.74 13.98
C MET A 106 -5.02 -3.21 14.38
N ILE A 107 -4.35 -4.02 13.57
CA ILE A 107 -4.01 -5.41 13.92
C ILE A 107 -3.15 -5.44 15.19
N ASP A 108 -2.11 -4.58 15.27
CA ASP A 108 -1.27 -4.46 16.45
C ASP A 108 -2.08 -4.05 17.69
N GLN A 109 -3.03 -3.13 17.53
CA GLN A 109 -3.94 -2.72 18.61
C GLN A 109 -4.81 -3.88 19.08
N LEU A 110 -5.43 -4.64 18.18
CA LEU A 110 -6.24 -5.82 18.52
C LEU A 110 -5.43 -6.86 19.28
N CYS A 111 -4.18 -7.09 18.87
CA CYS A 111 -3.24 -7.96 19.58
C CYS A 111 -2.91 -7.43 20.98
N SER A 112 -2.61 -6.12 21.10
CA SER A 112 -2.26 -5.50 22.38
C SER A 112 -3.42 -5.51 23.39
N MET A 113 -4.67 -5.46 22.90
CA MET A 113 -5.89 -5.53 23.68
C MET A 113 -6.36 -6.98 23.92
N ASN A 114 -5.62 -7.97 23.42
CA ASN A 114 -5.94 -9.39 23.52
C ASN A 114 -7.27 -9.80 22.83
N LEU A 115 -7.76 -8.96 21.92
CA LEU A 115 -8.96 -9.17 21.09
C LEU A 115 -8.67 -10.09 19.90
N LEU A 116 -7.45 -10.02 19.38
CA LEU A 116 -6.88 -10.96 18.43
C LEU A 116 -5.69 -11.65 19.11
N ARG A 117 -5.80 -12.95 19.39
CA ARG A 117 -4.78 -13.66 20.18
C ARG A 117 -4.52 -15.07 19.69
N TYR A 118 -3.29 -15.51 19.84
CA TYR A 118 -2.91 -16.89 19.56
C TYR A 118 -3.21 -17.79 20.77
N GLU A 119 -4.10 -18.77 20.59
CA GLU A 119 -4.46 -19.72 21.63
C GLU A 119 -3.52 -20.94 21.61
N PHE A 120 -2.56 -20.95 22.53
CA PHE A 120 -1.55 -22.02 22.62
C PHE A 120 -2.08 -23.33 23.20
N VAL A 121 -3.15 -23.29 24.00
CA VAL A 121 -3.70 -24.45 24.70
C VAL A 121 -4.95 -24.93 23.99
N GLY A 122 -4.96 -26.17 23.51
CA GLY A 122 -6.14 -26.78 22.89
C GLY A 122 -6.20 -26.62 21.37
N LEU A 123 -6.18 -25.38 20.86
CA LEU A 123 -6.46 -25.11 19.44
C LEU A 123 -5.21 -24.79 18.58
N MET A 124 -4.14 -24.25 19.16
CA MET A 124 -2.91 -23.81 18.45
C MET A 124 -3.20 -22.95 17.21
N LYS A 125 -4.06 -21.95 17.37
CA LYS A 125 -4.48 -21.05 16.28
C LYS A 125 -4.79 -19.65 16.79
N TRP A 126 -4.82 -18.70 15.88
CA TRP A 126 -5.35 -17.38 16.16
C TRP A 126 -6.87 -17.43 16.40
N THR A 127 -7.33 -16.64 17.36
CA THR A 127 -8.73 -16.55 17.77
C THR A 127 -9.12 -15.09 17.96
N TYR A 128 -10.35 -14.78 17.59
CA TYR A 128 -10.99 -13.48 17.76
C TYR A 128 -12.50 -13.68 17.94
N SER A 129 -13.19 -12.62 18.39
CA SER A 129 -14.64 -12.54 18.44
C SER A 129 -15.05 -11.16 17.94
N ILE A 130 -15.93 -11.10 16.94
CA ILE A 130 -16.40 -9.82 16.40
C ILE A 130 -17.20 -9.02 17.43
N GLU A 131 -17.88 -9.70 18.37
CA GLU A 131 -18.63 -9.02 19.43
C GLU A 131 -17.73 -8.21 20.38
N ASP A 132 -16.45 -8.58 20.47
CA ASP A 132 -15.47 -7.94 21.35
C ASP A 132 -14.68 -6.81 20.64
N ILE A 133 -14.86 -6.62 19.32
CA ILE A 133 -14.09 -5.70 18.45
C ILE A 133 -14.96 -4.53 17.94
#